data_AF-A0A132EZH0-F1
#
_entry.id   AF-A0A132EZH0-F1
#
_cell.length_a   1.000
_cell.length_b   1.000
_cell.length_c   1.000
_cell.angle_alpha   90.00
_cell.angle_beta   90.00
_cell.angle_gamma   90.00
#
_symmetry.space_group_name_H-M   'P 1'
#
loop_
_entity.id
_entity.type
_entity.pdbx_description
1 polymer ?
#
loop_
_entity_poly.entity_id
_entity_poly.type
_entity_poly.pdbx_seq_one_letter_code
_entity_poly.pdbx_strand_id
1 'polypeptide(L)'
;MNPDLPRLCAKSAHTPDHGHEGLGYPFRVMVLLAAALALALIWLVAPVGIGIAWTLTALVGTVVLALVWWRTRLLDRAREQSAHVLTALGEATTDIPVKLRTRMPLVLVTGDALPALFDREGEVRHVHLGDGGIWLRVDRMQDLPRLAVAVRQWRDGRAPDGVVLAVVPGQHAGPDGLTQQLRIARQAAADASRMLGTRLPGYFAVYQRLTTGPSEYAVPHWYGVSSSFPLLDAERFEPVILVAENEVQHGAGDSTAAVRAAALASIVGWTQRVVIGALTDRQQPASPWALFGAGWIDCGPASPVATSADTGQVNPWIRDVEMQTRVMRAQASASPLPWPLPEPLIESMPRRHWMSPRMAACAHAIALVACAAAIAFWSAGKNNQTLLTRIGADLAHYSMIPAAHDVAKRDALQVLVDDRDQLDRYARTGVPLRLSFGMYRGTQLTPTLNDAIASYVAPAPPPAVVTLDSMSLFDSGKAQLKPDSTRAMVGALEMIKAHPDKRILVAGYTDNVGHQDSNLKLSVARAQAVRDWLIEASGIPATQFAIQGYGDTRPIADNDTPEGRARNRRVEITLVPDTPK
;
A
#
# COMPACT_ATOMS: atom_id res chain seq x y z
N MET A 1 -17.84 -35.18 -51.55
CA MET A 1 -16.84 -34.14 -51.91
C MET A 1 -15.60 -34.40 -51.06
N ASN A 2 -14.43 -34.33 -51.70
CA ASN A 2 -13.09 -34.77 -51.27
C ASN A 2 -12.72 -34.54 -49.79
N PRO A 3 -12.13 -35.54 -49.08
CA PRO A 3 -11.45 -35.35 -47.82
C PRO A 3 -9.93 -35.39 -48.04
N ASP A 4 -9.33 -34.30 -48.53
CA ASP A 4 -7.88 -34.14 -48.54
C ASP A 4 -7.55 -32.75 -47.98
N LEU A 5 -7.16 -32.73 -46.70
CA LEU A 5 -6.44 -31.62 -46.09
C LEU A 5 -4.98 -32.06 -45.86
N PRO A 6 -4.00 -31.19 -46.18
CA PRO A 6 -2.62 -31.61 -46.33
C PRO A 6 -1.94 -31.92 -44.99
N ARG A 7 -1.25 -33.07 -44.94
CA ARG A 7 -0.22 -33.38 -43.93
C ARG A 7 1.02 -32.55 -44.24
N LEU A 8 1.38 -31.61 -43.36
CA LEU A 8 2.69 -30.98 -43.36
C LEU A 8 3.50 -31.48 -42.16
N CYS A 9 4.44 -32.37 -42.47
CA CYS A 9 5.52 -32.75 -41.57
C CYS A 9 6.60 -31.66 -41.65
N ALA A 10 6.90 -31.00 -40.53
CA ALA A 10 8.13 -30.24 -40.38
C ALA A 10 8.60 -30.29 -38.93
N LYS A 11 9.63 -31.10 -38.66
CA LYS A 11 10.51 -30.91 -37.50
C LYS A 11 11.10 -29.49 -37.61
N SER A 12 10.86 -28.65 -36.60
CA SER A 12 11.68 -27.47 -36.37
C SER A 12 12.11 -27.42 -34.90
N ALA A 13 13.41 -27.16 -34.72
CA ALA A 13 14.09 -27.14 -33.44
C ALA A 13 13.52 -26.03 -32.54
N HIS A 14 13.10 -26.40 -31.34
CA HIS A 14 12.67 -25.47 -30.30
C HIS A 14 13.84 -24.67 -29.75
N THR A 15 13.92 -23.39 -30.08
CA THR A 15 14.38 -22.37 -29.12
C THR A 15 13.19 -21.95 -28.28
N PRO A 16 13.28 -21.86 -26.94
CA PRO A 16 12.19 -21.36 -26.13
C PRO A 16 11.98 -19.87 -26.42
N ASP A 17 10.93 -19.55 -27.17
CA ASP A 17 10.52 -18.19 -27.42
C ASP A 17 10.01 -17.58 -26.10
N HIS A 18 10.76 -16.61 -25.57
CA HIS A 18 10.40 -15.84 -24.37
C HIS A 18 9.23 -14.85 -24.60
N GLY A 19 8.52 -14.93 -25.74
CA GLY A 19 7.37 -14.09 -26.08
C GLY A 19 6.18 -14.12 -25.12
N HIS A 20 6.16 -15.00 -24.12
CA HIS A 20 5.08 -15.12 -23.13
C HIS A 20 5.20 -14.20 -21.90
N GLU A 21 6.26 -13.39 -21.76
CA GLU A 21 6.47 -12.55 -20.57
C GLU A 21 5.66 -11.22 -20.55
N GLY A 22 4.89 -10.90 -21.58
CA GLY A 22 4.39 -9.53 -21.79
C GLY A 22 2.92 -9.21 -21.49
N LEU A 23 2.04 -10.17 -21.18
CA LEU A 23 0.59 -9.97 -21.38
C LEU A 23 -0.32 -10.21 -20.15
N GLY A 24 0.22 -10.13 -18.94
CA GLY A 24 -0.55 -10.17 -17.68
C GLY A 24 -0.72 -8.81 -16.97
N TYR A 25 -1.40 -8.81 -15.81
CA TYR A 25 -1.35 -7.66 -14.90
C TYR A 25 0.10 -7.45 -14.44
N PRO A 26 0.70 -6.26 -14.64
CA PRO A 26 2.12 -6.00 -14.34
C PRO A 26 2.34 -5.83 -12.83
N PHE A 27 2.13 -6.91 -12.07
CA PHE A 27 2.13 -6.90 -10.60
C PHE A 27 3.41 -6.34 -10.01
N ARG A 28 4.58 -6.77 -10.51
CA ARG A 28 5.89 -6.30 -10.03
C ARG A 28 6.05 -4.79 -10.23
N VAL A 29 5.66 -4.29 -11.40
CA VAL A 29 5.71 -2.84 -11.71
C VAL A 29 4.78 -2.06 -10.79
N MET A 30 3.56 -2.55 -10.54
CA MET A 30 2.61 -1.89 -9.64
C MET A 30 3.10 -1.86 -8.18
N VAL A 31 3.71 -2.95 -7.70
CA VAL A 31 4.31 -3.00 -6.37
C VAL A 31 5.49 -2.04 -6.26
N LEU A 32 6.34 -1.96 -7.28
CA LEU A 32 7.46 -1.01 -7.33
C LEU A 32 6.97 0.44 -7.37
N LEU A 33 5.92 0.73 -8.15
CA LEU A 33 5.30 2.06 -8.18
C LEU A 33 4.75 2.44 -6.80
N ALA A 34 4.01 1.54 -6.15
CA ALA A 34 3.48 1.77 -4.80
C ALA A 34 4.62 2.01 -3.78
N ALA A 35 5.70 1.23 -3.86
CA ALA A 35 6.88 1.39 -3.01
C ALA A 35 7.57 2.73 -3.25
N ALA A 36 7.78 3.12 -4.51
CA ALA A 36 8.39 4.39 -4.88
C ALA A 36 7.57 5.58 -4.36
N LEU A 37 6.24 5.53 -4.50
CA LEU A 37 5.33 6.54 -3.95
C LEU A 37 5.39 6.59 -2.42
N ALA A 38 5.39 5.42 -1.75
CA ALA A 38 5.49 5.36 -0.29
C ALA A 38 6.82 5.94 0.22
N LEU A 39 7.94 5.61 -0.42
CA LEU A 39 9.27 6.14 -0.07
C LEU A 39 9.35 7.65 -0.31
N ALA A 40 8.78 8.14 -1.43
CA ALA A 40 8.69 9.57 -1.71
C ALA A 40 7.89 10.30 -0.63
N LEU A 41 6.77 9.73 -0.18
CA LEU A 41 5.99 10.31 0.93
C LEU A 41 6.78 10.36 2.23
N ILE A 42 7.43 9.25 2.60
CA ILE A 42 8.22 9.14 3.84
C ILE A 42 9.34 10.18 3.88
N TRP A 43 10.10 10.32 2.81
CA TRP A 43 11.32 11.14 2.81
C TRP A 43 11.10 12.59 2.40
N LEU A 44 10.10 12.89 1.56
CA LEU A 44 9.93 14.23 1.00
C LEU A 44 8.86 15.06 1.73
N VAL A 45 7.88 14.41 2.37
CA VAL A 45 6.69 15.12 2.87
C VAL A 45 6.29 14.75 4.31
N ALA A 46 6.51 13.50 4.74
CA ALA A 46 5.98 13.01 6.01
C ALA A 46 6.52 13.78 7.24
N PRO A 47 5.67 14.09 8.23
CA PRO A 47 6.05 14.81 9.45
C PRO A 47 6.70 13.86 10.48
N VAL A 48 7.73 13.11 10.07
CA VAL A 48 8.35 12.05 10.91
C VAL A 48 9.85 12.31 11.11
N GLY A 49 10.35 11.90 12.28
CA GLY A 49 11.78 11.95 12.56
C GLY A 49 12.58 10.95 11.73
N ILE A 50 13.86 11.22 11.53
CA ILE A 50 14.78 10.40 10.69
C ILE A 50 14.77 8.93 11.11
N GLY A 51 14.76 8.63 12.42
CA GLY A 51 14.72 7.25 12.91
C GLY A 51 13.46 6.50 12.46
N ILE A 52 12.29 7.15 12.53
CA ILE A 52 11.01 6.57 12.10
C ILE A 52 10.96 6.44 10.57
N ALA A 53 11.55 7.38 9.83
CA ALA A 53 11.62 7.29 8.36
C ALA A 53 12.40 6.04 7.91
N TRP A 54 13.50 5.71 8.59
CA TRP A 54 14.26 4.49 8.31
C TRP A 54 13.49 3.20 8.63
N THR A 55 12.78 3.16 9.76
CA THR A 55 11.97 1.97 10.12
C THR A 55 10.83 1.74 9.12
N LEU A 56 10.14 2.81 8.70
CA LEU A 56 9.11 2.74 7.67
C LEU A 56 9.68 2.32 6.30
N THR A 57 10.88 2.80 5.94
CA THR A 57 11.57 2.40 4.71
C THR A 57 11.88 0.89 4.69
N ALA A 58 12.40 0.36 5.79
CA ALA A 58 12.67 -1.07 5.94
C ALA A 58 11.37 -1.90 5.87
N LEU A 59 10.28 -1.41 6.48
CA LEU A 59 8.97 -2.04 6.41
C LEU A 59 8.44 -2.10 4.96
N VAL A 60 8.54 -1.00 4.20
CA VAL A 60 8.14 -0.99 2.78
C VAL A 60 8.94 -2.03 1.99
N GLY A 61 10.27 -2.09 2.16
CA GLY A 61 11.12 -3.06 1.48
C GLY A 61 10.76 -4.51 1.79
N THR A 62 10.53 -4.83 3.06
CA THR A 62 10.13 -6.18 3.50
C THR A 62 8.77 -6.60 2.96
N VAL A 63 7.78 -5.69 2.97
CA VAL A 63 6.45 -5.96 2.39
C VAL A 63 6.53 -6.19 0.89
N VAL A 64 7.31 -5.39 0.16
CA VAL A 64 7.52 -5.56 -1.29
C VAL A 64 8.11 -6.94 -1.58
N LEU A 65 9.17 -7.34 -0.89
CA LEU A 65 9.81 -8.63 -1.07
C LEU A 65 8.85 -9.78 -0.75
N ALA A 66 8.11 -9.68 0.36
CA ALA A 66 7.13 -10.70 0.75
C ALA A 66 6.00 -10.85 -0.28
N LEU A 67 5.45 -9.75 -0.80
CA LEU A 67 4.39 -9.76 -1.82
C LEU A 67 4.88 -10.36 -3.14
N VAL A 68 6.08 -9.97 -3.60
CA VAL A 68 6.66 -10.51 -4.84
C VAL A 68 6.98 -11.99 -4.68
N TRP A 69 7.58 -12.40 -3.55
CA TRP A 69 7.90 -13.79 -3.26
C TRP A 69 6.65 -14.67 -3.14
N TRP A 70 5.61 -14.21 -2.43
CA TRP A 70 4.35 -14.95 -2.33
C TRP A 70 3.72 -15.08 -3.72
N ARG A 71 3.60 -13.98 -4.46
CA ARG A 71 2.98 -14.03 -5.79
C ARG A 71 3.72 -14.95 -6.75
N THR A 72 5.05 -14.94 -6.75
CA THR A 72 5.85 -15.85 -7.57
C THR A 72 5.65 -17.31 -7.17
N ARG A 73 5.84 -17.65 -5.89
CA ARG A 73 5.60 -19.00 -5.35
C ARG A 73 4.21 -19.56 -5.68
N LEU A 74 3.17 -18.73 -5.62
CA LEU A 74 1.80 -19.14 -5.90
C LEU A 74 1.60 -19.49 -7.39
N LEU A 75 2.26 -18.76 -8.28
CA LEU A 75 2.19 -18.97 -9.72
C LEU A 75 3.02 -20.17 -10.16
N ASP A 76 4.23 -20.31 -9.63
CA ASP A 76 5.15 -21.40 -9.97
C ASP A 76 4.52 -22.75 -9.60
N ARG A 77 3.97 -22.87 -8.39
CA ARG A 77 3.23 -24.07 -7.95
C ARG A 77 2.06 -24.43 -8.84
N ALA A 78 1.33 -23.43 -9.34
CA ALA A 78 0.19 -23.67 -10.23
C ALA A 78 0.62 -24.13 -11.62
N ARG A 79 1.76 -23.62 -12.12
CA ARG A 79 2.32 -24.00 -13.42
C ARG A 79 2.93 -25.40 -13.39
N GLU A 80 3.72 -25.72 -12.36
CA GLU A 80 4.39 -27.02 -12.25
C GLU A 80 3.41 -28.19 -12.28
N GLN A 81 2.29 -28.08 -11.56
CA GLN A 81 1.30 -29.16 -11.48
C GLN A 81 0.45 -29.33 -12.75
N SER A 82 0.28 -28.26 -13.51
CA SER A 82 -0.50 -28.26 -14.75
C SER A 82 0.37 -28.13 -16.01
N ALA A 83 1.69 -28.34 -15.88
CA ALA A 83 2.65 -28.13 -16.96
C ALA A 83 2.28 -28.94 -18.20
N HIS A 84 2.00 -30.23 -18.03
CA HIS A 84 1.58 -31.13 -19.11
C HIS A 84 0.32 -30.62 -19.86
N VAL A 85 -0.72 -30.18 -19.15
CA VAL A 85 -1.94 -29.62 -19.76
C VAL A 85 -1.65 -28.31 -20.49
N LEU A 86 -0.83 -27.43 -19.92
CA LEU A 86 -0.47 -26.16 -20.51
C LEU A 86 0.44 -26.32 -21.74
N THR A 87 1.34 -27.30 -21.73
CA THR A 87 2.17 -27.68 -22.87
C THR A 87 1.29 -28.22 -24.00
N ALA A 88 0.42 -29.19 -23.70
CA ALA A 88 -0.54 -29.71 -24.68
C ALA A 88 -1.47 -28.62 -25.24
N LEU A 89 -1.85 -27.65 -24.40
CA LEU A 89 -2.65 -26.49 -24.82
C LEU A 89 -1.84 -25.50 -25.67
N GLY A 90 -0.56 -25.31 -25.36
CA GLY A 90 0.38 -24.58 -26.20
C GLY A 90 0.49 -25.21 -27.57
N GLU A 91 0.83 -26.50 -27.64
CA GLU A 91 0.95 -27.30 -28.85
C GLU A 91 -0.33 -27.30 -29.68
N ALA A 92 -1.48 -27.53 -29.07
CA ALA A 92 -2.77 -27.55 -29.77
C ALA A 92 -3.16 -26.17 -30.36
N THR A 93 -2.57 -25.07 -29.89
CA THR A 93 -2.95 -23.71 -30.30
C THR A 93 -1.83 -22.93 -30.96
N THR A 94 -0.69 -23.54 -31.26
CA THR A 94 0.47 -22.86 -31.87
C THR A 94 0.10 -22.16 -33.17
N ASP A 95 -0.78 -22.79 -33.96
CA ASP A 95 -1.14 -22.32 -35.29
C ASP A 95 -2.30 -21.31 -35.26
N ILE A 96 -2.88 -21.04 -34.08
CA ILE A 96 -4.00 -20.12 -33.90
C ILE A 96 -3.46 -18.73 -33.51
N PRO A 97 -3.79 -17.66 -34.26
CA PRO A 97 -3.40 -16.31 -33.88
C PRO A 97 -3.84 -15.96 -32.45
N VAL A 98 -2.98 -15.30 -31.67
CA VAL A 98 -3.24 -14.95 -30.25
C VAL A 98 -4.57 -14.22 -30.04
N LYS A 99 -5.00 -13.37 -31.00
CA LYS A 99 -6.29 -12.68 -30.97
C LYS A 99 -7.50 -13.61 -31.09
N LEU A 100 -7.38 -14.72 -31.82
CA LEU A 100 -8.42 -15.74 -31.97
C LEU A 100 -8.44 -16.65 -30.74
N ARG A 101 -7.27 -17.09 -30.27
CA ARG A 101 -7.10 -17.87 -29.04
C ARG A 101 -7.72 -17.19 -27.80
N THR A 102 -7.58 -15.86 -27.71
CA THR A 102 -8.17 -15.09 -26.60
C THR A 102 -9.67 -14.83 -26.76
N ARG A 103 -10.24 -15.00 -27.97
CA ARG A 103 -11.66 -14.79 -28.27
C ARG A 103 -12.50 -16.06 -28.23
N MET A 104 -11.94 -17.21 -28.61
CA MET A 104 -12.64 -18.50 -28.56
C MET A 104 -13.05 -18.84 -27.12
N PRO A 105 -14.27 -19.37 -26.89
CA PRO A 105 -14.67 -19.93 -25.61
C PRO A 105 -13.68 -20.99 -25.15
N LEU A 106 -13.23 -20.95 -23.90
CA LEU A 106 -12.43 -22.00 -23.30
C LEU A 106 -13.17 -22.62 -22.12
N VAL A 107 -13.42 -23.92 -22.22
CA VAL A 107 -14.25 -24.69 -21.29
C VAL A 107 -13.43 -25.78 -20.63
N LEU A 108 -13.49 -25.83 -19.30
CA LEU A 108 -12.86 -26.90 -18.53
C LEU A 108 -13.85 -28.06 -18.39
N VAL A 109 -13.46 -29.28 -18.74
CA VAL A 109 -14.29 -30.49 -18.64
C VAL A 109 -13.75 -31.38 -17.54
N THR A 110 -14.60 -31.74 -16.57
CA THR A 110 -14.26 -32.63 -15.46
C THR A 110 -15.41 -33.59 -15.21
N GLY A 111 -15.19 -34.67 -14.46
CA GLY A 111 -16.21 -35.66 -14.16
C GLY A 111 -15.91 -37.04 -14.71
N ASP A 112 -16.95 -37.74 -15.10
CA ASP A 112 -16.91 -39.13 -15.51
C ASP A 112 -16.42 -39.31 -16.95
N ALA A 113 -15.90 -40.50 -17.24
CA ALA A 113 -15.52 -40.95 -18.58
C ALA A 113 -14.71 -39.95 -19.44
N LEU A 114 -13.84 -39.15 -18.82
CA LEU A 114 -12.96 -38.22 -19.56
C LEU A 114 -12.13 -38.90 -20.66
N PRO A 115 -11.61 -40.14 -20.48
CA PRO A 115 -10.97 -40.88 -21.58
C PRO A 115 -11.89 -41.08 -22.79
N ALA A 116 -13.17 -41.40 -22.57
CA ALA A 116 -14.14 -41.62 -23.65
C ALA A 116 -14.43 -40.34 -24.46
N LEU A 117 -14.29 -39.18 -23.83
CA LEU A 117 -14.52 -37.87 -24.46
C LEU A 117 -13.29 -37.36 -25.21
N PHE A 118 -12.10 -37.50 -24.63
CA PHE A 118 -10.89 -36.86 -25.13
C PHE A 118 -9.94 -37.78 -25.87
N ASP A 119 -9.77 -39.04 -25.43
CA ASP A 119 -8.72 -39.89 -25.96
C ASP A 119 -9.06 -40.30 -27.40
N ARG A 120 -8.04 -40.37 -28.26
CA ARG A 120 -8.18 -40.69 -29.68
C ARG A 120 -7.06 -41.65 -30.06
N GLU A 121 -7.41 -42.73 -30.74
CA GLU A 121 -6.43 -43.72 -31.26
C GLU A 121 -5.51 -44.31 -30.17
N GLY A 122 -5.97 -44.35 -28.91
CA GLY A 122 -5.19 -44.85 -27.77
C GLY A 122 -4.25 -43.82 -27.15
N GLU A 123 -4.20 -42.59 -27.67
CA GLU A 123 -3.42 -41.50 -27.08
C GLU A 123 -4.26 -40.66 -26.11
N VAL A 124 -3.65 -40.32 -24.97
CA VAL A 124 -4.26 -39.43 -23.97
C VAL A 124 -4.22 -38.00 -24.50
N ARG A 125 -5.40 -37.40 -24.71
CA ARG A 125 -5.49 -35.98 -25.08
C ARG A 125 -6.01 -35.16 -23.91
N HIS A 126 -5.35 -34.04 -23.66
CA HIS A 126 -5.79 -33.08 -22.65
C HIS A 126 -6.58 -31.90 -23.25
N VAL A 127 -6.50 -31.70 -24.56
CA VAL A 127 -7.08 -30.56 -25.26
C VAL A 127 -7.81 -31.05 -26.49
N HIS A 128 -9.00 -30.51 -26.73
CA HIS A 128 -9.73 -30.70 -27.96
C HIS A 128 -10.17 -29.35 -28.52
N LEU A 129 -9.91 -29.11 -29.80
CA LEU A 129 -10.41 -27.96 -30.53
C LEU A 129 -11.69 -28.39 -31.23
N GLY A 130 -12.84 -27.91 -30.74
CA GLY A 130 -14.13 -28.09 -31.41
C GLY A 130 -14.44 -26.90 -32.33
N ASP A 131 -15.51 -27.01 -33.09
CA ASP A 131 -15.91 -26.01 -34.10
C ASP A 131 -16.26 -24.64 -33.48
N GLY A 132 -16.60 -24.62 -32.19
CA GLY A 132 -17.01 -23.42 -31.45
C GLY A 132 -16.14 -23.05 -30.25
N GLY A 133 -15.14 -23.84 -29.85
CA GLY A 133 -14.42 -23.60 -28.60
C GLY A 133 -13.26 -24.55 -28.29
N ILE A 134 -12.48 -24.17 -27.27
CA ILE A 134 -11.34 -24.92 -26.74
C ILE A 134 -11.81 -25.71 -25.51
N TRP A 135 -11.70 -27.02 -25.56
CA TRP A 135 -12.09 -27.93 -24.49
C TRP A 135 -10.85 -28.44 -23.78
N LEU A 136 -10.80 -28.27 -22.46
CA LEU A 136 -9.66 -28.65 -21.64
C LEU A 136 -10.06 -29.71 -20.64
N ARG A 137 -9.42 -30.87 -20.70
CA ARG A 137 -9.61 -31.99 -19.77
C ARG A 137 -9.05 -31.66 -18.40
N VAL A 138 -9.82 -31.97 -17.36
CA VAL A 138 -9.44 -31.84 -15.95
C VAL A 138 -9.67 -33.18 -15.25
N ASP A 139 -8.62 -34.00 -15.23
CA ASP A 139 -8.66 -35.37 -14.73
C ASP A 139 -9.13 -35.49 -13.28
N ARG A 140 -8.65 -34.58 -12.42
CA ARG A 140 -9.05 -34.53 -11.02
C ARG A 140 -9.77 -33.22 -10.77
N MET A 141 -11.01 -33.30 -10.27
CA MET A 141 -11.80 -32.12 -9.92
C MET A 141 -11.04 -31.17 -8.97
N GLN A 142 -10.21 -31.70 -8.08
CA GLN A 142 -9.40 -30.92 -7.14
C GLN A 142 -8.34 -30.02 -7.81
N ASP A 143 -7.95 -30.33 -9.04
CA ASP A 143 -6.99 -29.54 -9.81
C ASP A 143 -7.66 -28.37 -10.57
N LEU A 144 -9.00 -28.38 -10.66
CA LEU A 144 -9.80 -27.36 -11.34
C LEU A 144 -9.45 -25.92 -10.90
N PRO A 145 -9.30 -25.58 -9.60
CA PRO A 145 -8.96 -24.22 -9.19
C PRO A 145 -7.58 -23.76 -9.70
N ARG A 146 -6.59 -24.65 -9.65
CA ARG A 146 -5.21 -24.35 -10.04
C ARG A 146 -5.11 -24.21 -11.56
N LEU A 147 -5.73 -25.14 -12.29
CA LEU A 147 -5.76 -25.09 -13.74
C LEU A 147 -6.52 -23.86 -14.24
N ALA A 148 -7.64 -23.49 -13.62
CA ALA A 148 -8.38 -22.29 -14.00
C ALA A 148 -7.53 -21.00 -13.85
N VAL A 149 -6.71 -20.90 -12.79
CA VAL A 149 -5.76 -19.81 -12.60
C VAL A 149 -4.62 -19.83 -13.61
N ALA A 150 -4.12 -21.01 -13.97
CA ALA A 150 -3.09 -21.17 -14.98
C ALA A 150 -3.61 -20.78 -16.38
N VAL A 151 -4.79 -21.25 -16.76
CA VAL A 151 -5.49 -20.86 -17.99
C VAL A 151 -5.72 -19.36 -18.04
N ARG A 152 -6.11 -18.74 -16.92
CA ARG A 152 -6.26 -17.27 -16.86
C ARG A 152 -4.98 -16.54 -17.25
N GLN A 153 -3.82 -17.03 -16.83
CA GLN A 153 -2.55 -16.42 -17.21
C GLN A 153 -2.20 -16.67 -18.67
N TRP A 154 -2.45 -17.89 -19.14
CA TRP A 154 -2.22 -18.30 -20.53
C TRP A 154 -3.14 -17.54 -21.52
N ARG A 155 -4.30 -17.03 -21.06
CA ARG A 155 -5.21 -16.14 -21.81
C ARG A 155 -5.11 -14.67 -21.40
N ASP A 156 -3.94 -14.18 -21.00
CA ASP A 156 -3.69 -12.76 -20.75
C ASP A 156 -4.66 -12.14 -19.71
N GLY A 157 -4.95 -12.87 -18.64
CA GLY A 157 -5.83 -12.46 -17.57
C GLY A 157 -7.31 -12.77 -17.75
N ARG A 158 -7.74 -13.38 -18.88
CA ARG A 158 -9.11 -13.83 -19.10
C ARG A 158 -9.37 -15.21 -18.47
N ALA A 159 -10.32 -15.29 -17.54
CA ALA A 159 -10.71 -16.56 -16.93
C ALA A 159 -11.29 -17.56 -17.95
N PRO A 160 -11.34 -18.86 -17.65
CA PRO A 160 -12.15 -19.82 -18.42
C PRO A 160 -13.60 -19.33 -18.54
N ASP A 161 -14.23 -19.64 -19.67
CA ASP A 161 -15.60 -19.18 -19.97
C ASP A 161 -16.65 -20.04 -19.26
N GLY A 162 -16.32 -21.29 -18.93
CA GLY A 162 -17.16 -22.15 -18.10
C GLY A 162 -16.48 -23.46 -17.73
N VAL A 163 -17.20 -24.24 -16.93
CA VAL A 163 -16.80 -25.59 -16.53
C VAL A 163 -17.96 -26.53 -16.83
N VAL A 164 -17.69 -27.62 -17.52
CA VAL A 164 -18.62 -28.70 -17.81
C VAL A 164 -18.31 -29.89 -16.90
N LEU A 165 -19.33 -30.35 -16.19
CA LEU A 165 -19.32 -31.58 -15.43
C LEU A 165 -19.93 -32.71 -16.29
N ALA A 166 -19.10 -33.63 -16.76
CA ALA A 166 -19.56 -34.86 -17.39
C ALA A 166 -20.06 -35.82 -16.30
N VAL A 167 -21.28 -36.32 -16.44
CA VAL A 167 -21.91 -37.28 -15.52
C VAL A 167 -22.32 -38.51 -16.31
N VAL A 168 -21.88 -39.67 -15.86
CA VAL A 168 -22.21 -40.96 -16.48
C VAL A 168 -22.90 -41.81 -15.43
N PRO A 169 -24.24 -41.76 -15.33
CA PRO A 169 -24.97 -42.43 -14.25
C PRO A 169 -24.68 -43.94 -14.22
N GLY A 170 -24.54 -44.56 -15.40
CA GLY A 170 -24.18 -45.96 -15.59
C GLY A 170 -22.88 -46.43 -14.92
N GLN A 171 -21.94 -45.53 -14.63
CA GLN A 171 -20.62 -45.87 -14.04
C GLN A 171 -20.63 -45.91 -12.50
N HIS A 172 -21.66 -45.36 -11.86
CA HIS A 172 -21.73 -45.30 -10.40
C HIS A 172 -22.37 -46.56 -9.83
N ALA A 173 -21.62 -47.32 -9.04
CA ALA A 173 -22.12 -48.55 -8.40
C ALA A 173 -23.04 -48.27 -7.18
N GLY A 174 -22.93 -47.09 -6.55
CA GLY A 174 -23.69 -46.72 -5.35
C GLY A 174 -23.98 -45.21 -5.24
N PRO A 175 -25.02 -44.81 -4.49
CA PRO A 175 -25.46 -43.41 -4.41
C PRO A 175 -24.45 -42.50 -3.68
N ASP A 176 -23.66 -43.07 -2.76
CA ASP A 176 -22.69 -42.33 -1.96
C ASP A 176 -21.52 -41.81 -2.81
N GLY A 177 -21.05 -42.62 -3.78
CA GLY A 177 -19.95 -42.25 -4.68
C GLY A 177 -20.30 -41.05 -5.55
N LEU A 178 -21.46 -41.09 -6.21
CA LEU A 178 -21.94 -39.96 -7.02
C LEU A 178 -22.17 -38.72 -6.16
N THR A 179 -22.81 -38.86 -5.00
CA THR A 179 -23.05 -37.72 -4.09
C THR A 179 -21.74 -37.08 -3.63
N GLN A 180 -20.74 -37.89 -3.27
CA GLN A 180 -19.42 -37.42 -2.91
C GLN A 180 -18.74 -36.68 -4.07
N GLN A 181 -18.81 -37.24 -5.28
CA GLN A 181 -18.24 -36.63 -6.48
C GLN A 181 -18.88 -35.28 -6.80
N LEU A 182 -20.21 -35.17 -6.71
CA LEU A 182 -20.94 -33.90 -6.90
C LEU A 182 -20.54 -32.85 -5.86
N ARG A 183 -20.34 -33.26 -4.60
CA ARG A 183 -19.82 -32.36 -3.54
C ARG A 183 -18.41 -31.88 -3.84
N ILE A 184 -17.51 -32.77 -4.29
CA ILE A 184 -16.14 -32.41 -4.68
C ILE A 184 -16.16 -31.45 -5.88
N ALA A 185 -16.97 -31.73 -6.90
CA ALA A 185 -17.11 -30.87 -8.07
C ALA A 185 -17.56 -29.46 -7.68
N ARG A 186 -18.59 -29.37 -6.83
CA ARG A 186 -19.09 -28.10 -6.30
C ARG A 186 -18.04 -27.34 -5.49
N GLN A 187 -17.33 -28.03 -4.59
CA GLN A 187 -16.26 -27.43 -3.79
C GLN A 187 -15.15 -26.90 -4.70
N ALA A 188 -14.70 -27.69 -5.67
CA ALA A 188 -13.68 -27.29 -6.62
C ALA A 188 -14.11 -26.08 -7.47
N ALA A 189 -15.37 -26.02 -7.92
CA ALA A 189 -15.89 -24.88 -8.66
C ALA A 189 -15.97 -23.60 -7.79
N ALA A 190 -16.33 -23.74 -6.52
CA ALA A 190 -16.35 -22.65 -5.55
C ALA A 190 -14.93 -22.12 -5.28
N ASP A 191 -13.96 -23.02 -5.07
CA ASP A 191 -12.56 -22.68 -4.85
C ASP A 191 -11.94 -22.02 -6.08
N ALA A 192 -12.23 -22.54 -7.29
CA ALA A 192 -11.81 -21.95 -8.54
C ALA A 192 -12.37 -20.52 -8.71
N SER A 193 -13.65 -20.33 -8.40
CA SER A 193 -14.30 -19.01 -8.44
C SER A 193 -13.65 -18.02 -7.46
N ARG A 194 -13.33 -18.49 -6.24
CA ARG A 194 -12.64 -17.68 -5.21
C ARG A 194 -11.25 -17.28 -5.66
N MET A 195 -10.46 -18.21 -6.20
CA MET A 195 -9.10 -17.93 -6.68
C MET A 195 -9.08 -17.00 -7.91
N LEU A 196 -10.09 -17.09 -8.77
CA LEU A 196 -10.22 -16.20 -9.93
C LEU A 196 -10.78 -14.82 -9.57
N GLY A 197 -11.47 -14.67 -8.43
CA GLY A 197 -12.22 -13.46 -8.08
C GLY A 197 -13.46 -13.26 -8.95
N THR A 198 -13.93 -14.30 -9.64
CA THR A 198 -15.12 -14.27 -10.50
C THR A 198 -15.85 -15.59 -10.40
N ARG A 199 -17.19 -15.59 -10.32
CA ARG A 199 -17.99 -16.84 -10.34
C ARG A 199 -17.79 -17.57 -11.66
N LEU A 200 -17.50 -18.87 -11.68
CA LEU A 200 -17.41 -19.65 -12.92
C LEU A 200 -18.78 -20.22 -13.32
N PRO A 201 -19.23 -20.05 -14.58
CA PRO A 201 -20.45 -20.67 -15.07
C PRO A 201 -20.30 -22.19 -15.08
N GLY A 202 -21.26 -22.89 -14.48
CA GLY A 202 -21.34 -24.35 -14.48
C GLY A 202 -22.26 -24.86 -15.57
N TYR A 203 -21.87 -25.98 -16.17
CA TYR A 203 -22.65 -26.75 -17.14
C TYR A 203 -22.54 -28.21 -16.74
N PHE A 204 -23.52 -29.02 -17.08
CA PHE A 204 -23.39 -30.47 -16.95
C PHE A 204 -23.86 -31.17 -18.21
N ALA A 205 -23.24 -32.31 -18.50
CA ALA A 205 -23.51 -33.14 -19.65
C ALA A 205 -23.68 -34.58 -19.19
N VAL A 206 -24.86 -35.14 -19.38
CA VAL A 206 -25.21 -36.50 -18.94
C VAL A 206 -25.09 -37.45 -20.12
N TYR A 207 -24.22 -38.44 -19.98
CA TYR A 207 -23.97 -39.49 -20.97
C TYR A 207 -24.59 -40.78 -20.50
N GLN A 208 -25.63 -41.24 -21.19
CA GLN A 208 -26.27 -42.51 -20.91
C GLN A 208 -26.88 -43.06 -22.18
N ARG A 209 -26.69 -44.36 -22.43
CA ARG A 209 -27.43 -45.04 -23.48
C ARG A 209 -28.91 -45.13 -23.09
N LEU A 210 -29.78 -44.56 -23.91
CA LEU A 210 -31.22 -44.47 -23.72
C LEU A 210 -32.00 -45.44 -24.61
N THR A 211 -31.50 -45.73 -25.82
CA THR A 211 -32.16 -46.64 -26.78
C THR A 211 -31.44 -47.98 -26.91
N THR A 212 -32.20 -49.04 -27.25
CA THR A 212 -31.71 -50.42 -27.41
C THR A 212 -31.32 -50.78 -28.85
N GLY A 213 -31.48 -49.84 -29.80
CA GLY A 213 -31.08 -50.04 -31.18
C GLY A 213 -29.56 -50.17 -31.36
N PRO A 214 -29.10 -50.75 -32.48
CA PRO A 214 -27.67 -50.95 -32.76
C PRO A 214 -26.92 -49.62 -32.72
N SER A 215 -25.87 -49.55 -31.90
CA SER A 215 -25.15 -48.31 -31.61
C SER A 215 -24.30 -47.80 -32.78
N GLU A 216 -23.96 -48.67 -33.75
CA GLU A 216 -23.17 -48.32 -34.93
C GLU A 216 -23.90 -47.38 -35.91
N TYR A 217 -25.24 -47.44 -35.93
CA TYR A 217 -26.07 -46.63 -36.82
C TYR A 217 -26.74 -45.44 -36.10
N ALA A 218 -26.59 -45.35 -34.78
CA ALA A 218 -27.19 -44.30 -33.98
C ALA A 218 -26.36 -43.02 -34.07
N VAL A 219 -26.88 -42.00 -34.75
CA VAL A 219 -26.29 -40.66 -34.73
C VAL A 219 -26.47 -40.06 -33.34
N PRO A 220 -25.39 -39.66 -32.64
CA PRO A 220 -25.50 -39.04 -31.33
C PRO A 220 -26.26 -37.71 -31.42
N HIS A 221 -27.34 -37.56 -30.67
CA HIS A 221 -28.15 -36.33 -30.65
C HIS A 221 -28.19 -35.72 -29.25
N TRP A 222 -27.86 -34.44 -29.16
CA TRP A 222 -27.88 -33.67 -27.91
C TRP A 222 -29.27 -33.09 -27.66
N TYR A 223 -29.81 -33.37 -26.48
CA TYR A 223 -31.02 -32.76 -25.94
C TYR A 223 -30.60 -31.86 -24.79
N GLY A 224 -30.90 -30.57 -24.81
CA GLY A 224 -30.42 -29.70 -23.75
C GLY A 224 -30.91 -28.27 -23.81
N VAL A 225 -30.55 -27.53 -22.76
CA VAL A 225 -30.80 -26.10 -22.62
C VAL A 225 -29.49 -25.43 -22.28
N SER A 226 -29.18 -24.33 -22.94
CA SER A 226 -28.11 -23.43 -22.53
C SER A 226 -28.64 -21.99 -22.52
N SER A 227 -28.21 -21.22 -21.53
CA SER A 227 -28.70 -19.86 -21.29
C SER A 227 -27.56 -18.92 -20.88
N SER A 228 -27.73 -17.64 -21.21
CA SER A 228 -26.86 -16.57 -20.72
C SER A 228 -27.18 -16.16 -19.27
N PHE A 229 -28.23 -16.72 -18.66
CA PHE A 229 -28.62 -16.49 -17.26
C PHE A 229 -28.61 -17.79 -16.46
N PRO A 230 -28.38 -17.74 -15.13
CA PRO A 230 -28.42 -18.93 -14.29
C PRO A 230 -29.78 -19.64 -14.36
N LEU A 231 -29.75 -20.97 -14.43
CA LEU A 231 -30.91 -21.85 -14.30
C LEU A 231 -31.33 -21.87 -12.82
N LEU A 232 -32.47 -21.24 -12.51
CA LEU A 232 -32.96 -21.10 -11.14
C LEU A 232 -34.00 -22.15 -10.75
N ASP A 233 -34.67 -22.80 -11.73
CA ASP A 233 -35.74 -23.76 -11.48
C ASP A 233 -35.80 -24.91 -12.51
N ALA A 234 -36.40 -26.00 -12.03
CA ALA A 234 -36.73 -27.24 -12.71
C ALA A 234 -37.59 -27.12 -13.98
N GLU A 235 -38.54 -26.19 -13.99
CA GLU A 235 -39.53 -26.02 -15.07
C GLU A 235 -38.91 -25.69 -16.43
N ARG A 236 -37.62 -25.35 -16.47
CA ARG A 236 -36.88 -25.06 -17.71
C ARG A 236 -36.45 -26.29 -18.51
N PHE A 237 -36.61 -27.51 -18.00
CA PHE A 237 -36.26 -28.72 -18.76
C PHE A 237 -37.44 -29.36 -19.48
N GLU A 238 -38.67 -28.93 -19.21
CA GLU A 238 -39.87 -29.38 -19.93
C GLU A 238 -39.74 -29.23 -21.46
N PRO A 239 -39.17 -28.13 -22.00
CA PRO A 239 -38.94 -28.01 -23.45
C PRO A 239 -38.06 -29.12 -24.02
N VAL A 240 -37.13 -29.67 -23.23
CA VAL A 240 -36.25 -30.77 -23.67
C VAL A 240 -37.04 -32.05 -23.88
N ILE A 241 -37.97 -32.34 -22.96
CA ILE A 241 -38.88 -33.49 -23.03
C ILE A 241 -39.84 -33.30 -24.21
N LEU A 242 -40.44 -32.11 -24.34
CA LEU A 242 -41.36 -31.78 -25.44
C LEU A 242 -40.71 -31.92 -26.82
N VAL A 243 -39.44 -31.53 -26.99
CA VAL A 243 -38.71 -31.74 -28.25
C VAL A 243 -38.62 -33.22 -28.58
N ALA A 244 -38.26 -34.06 -27.62
CA ALA A 244 -38.18 -35.50 -27.84
C ALA A 244 -39.55 -36.13 -28.10
N GLU A 245 -40.60 -35.71 -27.41
CA GLU A 245 -41.98 -36.16 -27.66
C GLU A 245 -42.48 -35.74 -29.04
N ASN A 246 -42.10 -34.54 -29.50
CA ASN A 246 -42.44 -34.06 -30.84
C ASN A 246 -41.78 -34.92 -31.93
N GLU A 247 -40.55 -35.40 -31.73
CA GLU A 247 -39.90 -36.35 -32.64
C GLU A 247 -40.69 -37.66 -32.77
N VAL A 248 -41.32 -38.14 -31.69
CA VAL A 248 -42.20 -39.32 -31.73
C VAL A 248 -43.40 -39.09 -32.65
N GLN A 249 -44.02 -37.90 -32.56
CA GLN A 249 -45.17 -37.55 -33.38
C GLN A 249 -44.82 -37.48 -34.86
N HIS A 250 -43.61 -36.99 -35.19
CA HIS A 250 -43.13 -36.89 -36.58
C HIS A 250 -42.56 -38.22 -37.12
N GLY A 251 -42.15 -39.14 -36.25
CA GLY A 251 -41.45 -40.37 -36.60
C GLY A 251 -42.29 -41.53 -37.14
N ALA A 252 -43.57 -41.32 -37.46
CA ALA A 252 -44.46 -42.29 -38.15
C ALA A 252 -44.43 -43.74 -37.61
N GLY A 253 -44.35 -43.92 -36.29
CA GLY A 253 -44.34 -45.25 -35.65
C GLY A 253 -42.95 -45.80 -35.30
N ASP A 254 -41.90 -44.99 -35.36
CA ASP A 254 -40.58 -45.35 -34.86
C ASP A 254 -40.59 -45.57 -33.34
N SER A 255 -40.59 -46.85 -32.95
CA SER A 255 -40.51 -47.27 -31.54
C SER A 255 -39.25 -46.76 -30.82
N THR A 256 -38.15 -46.50 -31.54
CA THR A 256 -36.90 -46.04 -30.94
C THR A 256 -36.98 -44.58 -30.48
N ALA A 257 -37.67 -43.73 -31.24
CA ALA A 257 -37.98 -42.36 -30.83
C ALA A 257 -38.85 -42.33 -29.57
N ALA A 258 -39.88 -43.18 -29.50
CA ALA A 258 -40.75 -43.29 -28.32
C ALA A 258 -39.98 -43.77 -27.07
N VAL A 259 -39.13 -44.78 -27.22
CA VAL A 259 -38.26 -45.27 -26.14
C VAL A 259 -37.29 -44.17 -25.68
N ARG A 260 -36.71 -43.42 -26.64
CA ARG A 260 -35.80 -42.30 -26.32
C ARG A 260 -36.51 -41.22 -25.53
N ALA A 261 -37.70 -40.77 -25.96
CA ALA A 261 -38.47 -39.73 -25.28
C ALA A 261 -38.81 -40.13 -23.83
N ALA A 262 -39.30 -41.36 -23.62
CA ALA A 262 -39.61 -41.88 -22.28
C ALA A 262 -38.36 -42.01 -21.39
N ALA A 263 -37.24 -42.50 -21.95
CA ALA A 263 -35.98 -42.62 -21.24
C ALA A 263 -35.36 -41.24 -20.93
N LEU A 264 -35.55 -40.26 -21.82
CA LEU A 264 -35.12 -38.87 -21.64
C LEU A 264 -35.88 -38.20 -20.51
N ALA A 265 -37.21 -38.32 -20.47
CA ALA A 265 -38.03 -37.81 -19.37
C ALA A 265 -37.56 -38.37 -18.01
N SER A 266 -37.28 -39.68 -17.97
CA SER A 266 -36.75 -40.34 -16.78
C SER A 266 -35.40 -39.77 -16.34
N ILE A 267 -34.47 -39.55 -17.28
CA ILE A 267 -33.09 -39.12 -16.95
C ILE A 267 -33.03 -37.65 -16.59
N VAL A 268 -33.85 -36.81 -17.23
CA VAL A 268 -34.03 -35.41 -16.87
C VAL A 268 -34.55 -35.32 -15.43
N GLY A 269 -35.59 -36.07 -15.09
CA GLY A 269 -36.15 -36.11 -13.73
C GLY A 269 -35.14 -36.54 -12.67
N TRP A 270 -34.36 -37.59 -12.93
CA TRP A 270 -33.28 -38.03 -12.03
C TRP A 270 -32.19 -36.99 -11.89
N THR A 271 -31.76 -36.39 -13.00
CA THR A 271 -30.70 -35.36 -13.02
C THR A 271 -31.11 -34.17 -12.18
N GLN A 272 -32.37 -33.75 -12.26
CA GLN A 272 -32.90 -32.65 -11.47
C GLN A 272 -32.87 -32.93 -9.97
N ARG A 273 -33.27 -34.13 -9.53
CA ARG A 273 -33.27 -34.50 -8.11
C ARG A 273 -31.87 -34.73 -7.56
N VAL A 274 -31.04 -35.47 -8.29
CA VAL A 274 -29.76 -35.97 -7.78
C VAL A 274 -28.60 -35.01 -8.09
N VAL A 275 -28.46 -34.61 -9.35
CA VAL A 275 -27.33 -33.78 -9.80
C VAL A 275 -27.58 -32.32 -9.45
N ILE A 276 -28.66 -31.72 -9.96
CA ILE A 276 -28.94 -30.29 -9.77
C ILE A 276 -29.18 -29.97 -8.30
N GLY A 277 -29.95 -30.80 -7.60
CA GLY A 277 -30.15 -30.69 -6.15
C GLY A 277 -28.82 -30.58 -5.40
N ALA A 278 -27.88 -31.51 -5.61
CA ALA A 278 -26.59 -31.50 -4.94
C ALA A 278 -25.72 -30.26 -5.28
N LEU A 279 -25.73 -29.82 -6.54
CA LEU A 279 -24.91 -28.69 -7.00
C LEU A 279 -25.46 -27.32 -6.55
N THR A 280 -26.76 -27.21 -6.31
CA THR A 280 -27.45 -25.94 -6.00
C THR A 280 -27.94 -25.82 -4.54
N ASP A 281 -27.94 -26.91 -3.78
CA ASP A 281 -28.42 -26.96 -2.39
C ASP A 281 -27.71 -25.94 -1.49
N ARG A 282 -28.43 -24.93 -1.00
CA ARG A 282 -27.87 -23.86 -0.16
C ARG A 282 -27.46 -24.31 1.25
N GLN A 283 -27.84 -25.51 1.69
CA GLN A 283 -27.52 -26.03 3.01
C GLN A 283 -26.10 -26.62 3.10
N GLN A 284 -25.48 -26.94 1.96
CA GLN A 284 -24.09 -27.42 1.92
C GLN A 284 -23.08 -26.28 2.19
N PRO A 285 -21.89 -26.57 2.75
CA PRO A 285 -20.90 -25.55 3.15
C PRO A 285 -20.26 -24.81 1.96
N ALA A 286 -20.13 -25.46 0.80
CA ALA A 286 -19.63 -24.81 -0.41
C ALA A 286 -20.69 -23.86 -0.99
N SER A 287 -20.32 -22.77 -1.66
CA SER A 287 -21.32 -21.92 -2.34
C SER A 287 -22.10 -22.71 -3.41
N PRO A 288 -23.41 -22.46 -3.61
CA PRO A 288 -24.16 -23.05 -4.71
C PRO A 288 -23.50 -22.78 -6.06
N TRP A 289 -23.43 -23.78 -6.92
CA TRP A 289 -22.86 -23.61 -8.25
C TRP A 289 -23.90 -23.01 -9.19
N ALA A 290 -23.60 -21.84 -9.76
CA ALA A 290 -24.45 -21.21 -10.76
C ALA A 290 -24.40 -22.00 -12.08
N LEU A 291 -25.45 -22.75 -12.37
CA LEU A 291 -25.60 -23.54 -13.59
C LEU A 291 -26.22 -22.68 -14.70
N PHE A 292 -25.69 -22.78 -15.92
CA PHE A 292 -26.13 -22.00 -17.09
C PHE A 292 -26.62 -22.89 -18.24
N GLY A 293 -26.32 -24.19 -18.19
CA GLY A 293 -26.80 -25.13 -19.18
C GLY A 293 -26.72 -26.58 -18.71
N ALA A 294 -27.50 -27.41 -19.39
CA ALA A 294 -27.70 -28.82 -19.12
C ALA A 294 -27.87 -29.55 -20.45
N GLY A 295 -27.16 -30.66 -20.63
CA GLY A 295 -27.27 -31.50 -21.81
C GLY A 295 -27.40 -32.97 -21.45
N TRP A 296 -28.18 -33.69 -22.25
CA TRP A 296 -28.36 -35.13 -22.22
C TRP A 296 -28.13 -35.67 -23.62
N ILE A 297 -27.48 -36.82 -23.72
CA ILE A 297 -27.22 -37.47 -24.99
C ILE A 297 -27.50 -38.96 -24.88
N ASP A 298 -28.11 -39.51 -25.93
CA ASP A 298 -28.27 -40.96 -26.10
C ASP A 298 -26.94 -41.60 -26.58
N CYS A 299 -25.89 -41.37 -25.79
CA CYS A 299 -24.55 -41.87 -26.01
C CYS A 299 -23.91 -42.13 -24.65
N GLY A 300 -23.29 -43.29 -24.45
CA GLY A 300 -22.72 -43.61 -23.17
C GLY A 300 -22.38 -45.09 -22.99
N PRO A 301 -22.14 -45.52 -21.74
CA PRO A 301 -21.81 -46.91 -21.44
C PRO A 301 -23.01 -47.81 -21.72
N ALA A 302 -22.75 -49.11 -21.79
CA ALA A 302 -23.81 -50.11 -21.80
C ALA A 302 -24.70 -49.94 -20.57
N SER A 303 -26.01 -50.16 -20.74
CA SER A 303 -26.94 -50.27 -19.62
C SER A 303 -26.97 -51.73 -19.16
N PRO A 304 -26.32 -52.10 -18.04
CA PRO A 304 -26.30 -53.48 -17.58
C PRO A 304 -27.68 -53.90 -17.06
N VAL A 305 -27.91 -55.22 -16.98
CA VAL A 305 -28.97 -55.79 -16.14
C VAL A 305 -28.78 -55.30 -14.71
N ALA A 306 -29.88 -55.07 -14.00
CA ALA A 306 -29.93 -54.57 -12.62
C ALA A 306 -28.97 -55.25 -11.62
N THR A 307 -28.36 -56.38 -11.95
CA THR A 307 -27.31 -57.04 -11.18
C THR A 307 -25.99 -57.04 -11.95
N SER A 308 -24.97 -56.35 -11.43
CA SER A 308 -23.59 -56.74 -11.75
C SER A 308 -23.41 -58.19 -11.26
N ALA A 309 -22.85 -59.06 -12.09
CA ALA A 309 -22.64 -60.46 -11.74
C ALA A 309 -21.67 -60.66 -10.55
N ASP A 310 -20.92 -59.61 -10.16
CA ASP A 310 -19.85 -59.69 -9.16
C ASP A 310 -20.16 -58.98 -7.82
N THR A 311 -21.13 -58.06 -7.72
CA THR A 311 -21.36 -57.29 -6.48
C THR A 311 -22.80 -57.20 -5.98
N GLY A 312 -23.80 -57.64 -6.76
CA GLY A 312 -25.21 -57.62 -6.35
C GLY A 312 -25.80 -56.20 -6.11
N GLN A 313 -25.04 -55.13 -6.36
CA GLN A 313 -25.50 -53.75 -6.25
C GLN A 313 -26.13 -53.27 -7.56
N VAL A 314 -27.35 -52.75 -7.44
CA VAL A 314 -28.09 -52.13 -8.55
C VAL A 314 -27.61 -50.69 -8.73
N ASN A 315 -27.32 -50.31 -9.98
CA ASN A 315 -26.95 -48.93 -10.32
C ASN A 315 -28.00 -47.93 -9.78
N PRO A 316 -27.60 -46.86 -9.05
CA PRO A 316 -28.53 -45.93 -8.40
C PRO A 316 -29.50 -45.26 -9.36
N TRP A 317 -29.06 -44.96 -10.58
CA TRP A 317 -29.88 -44.35 -11.61
C TRP A 317 -30.96 -45.32 -12.10
N ILE A 318 -30.59 -46.56 -12.42
CA ILE A 318 -31.54 -47.61 -12.85
C ILE A 318 -32.58 -47.83 -11.74
N ARG A 319 -32.12 -47.92 -10.48
CA ARG A 319 -32.97 -48.11 -9.32
C ARG A 319 -33.97 -46.96 -9.12
N ASP A 320 -33.54 -45.70 -9.27
CA ASP A 320 -34.43 -44.53 -9.14
C ASP A 320 -35.52 -44.53 -10.23
N VAL A 321 -35.15 -44.85 -11.47
CA VAL A 321 -36.10 -44.96 -12.58
C VAL A 321 -37.11 -46.06 -12.30
N GLU A 322 -36.66 -47.26 -11.94
CA GLU A 322 -37.54 -48.39 -11.63
C GLU A 322 -38.49 -48.09 -10.46
N MET A 323 -38.02 -47.38 -9.43
CA MET A 323 -38.89 -46.96 -8.31
C MET A 323 -40.00 -46.01 -8.76
N GLN A 324 -39.72 -45.11 -9.71
CA GLN A 324 -40.66 -44.07 -10.13
C GLN A 324 -41.61 -44.52 -11.23
N THR A 325 -41.09 -45.23 -12.24
CA THR A 325 -41.87 -45.65 -13.40
C THR A 325 -42.47 -47.05 -13.23
N ARG A 326 -41.94 -47.86 -12.29
CA ARG A 326 -42.25 -49.29 -12.15
C ARG A 326 -41.89 -50.12 -13.39
N VAL A 327 -41.09 -49.58 -14.31
CA VAL A 327 -40.65 -50.25 -15.54
C VAL A 327 -39.19 -50.63 -15.44
N MET A 328 -38.87 -51.90 -15.70
CA MET A 328 -37.49 -52.36 -15.83
C MET A 328 -36.87 -51.85 -17.13
N ARG A 329 -35.64 -51.35 -17.06
CA ARG A 329 -34.95 -50.84 -18.24
C ARG A 329 -34.42 -51.99 -19.10
N ALA A 330 -34.63 -51.89 -20.41
CA ALA A 330 -34.04 -52.83 -21.37
C ALA A 330 -32.51 -52.65 -21.47
N GLN A 331 -31.80 -53.75 -21.73
CA GLN A 331 -30.35 -53.75 -21.93
C GLN A 331 -30.00 -53.02 -23.23
N ALA A 332 -28.95 -52.19 -23.17
CA ALA A 332 -28.46 -51.47 -24.34
C ALA A 332 -26.93 -51.60 -24.41
N SER A 333 -26.41 -51.85 -25.61
CA SER A 333 -24.97 -51.89 -25.90
C SER A 333 -24.33 -50.52 -25.74
N ALA A 334 -23.05 -50.49 -25.38
CA ALA A 334 -22.29 -49.25 -25.29
C ALA A 334 -22.19 -48.55 -26.66
N SER A 335 -22.15 -47.22 -26.63
CA SER A 335 -21.87 -46.42 -27.82
C SER A 335 -20.39 -46.54 -28.22
N PRO A 336 -20.08 -46.54 -29.53
CA PRO A 336 -18.69 -46.56 -29.99
C PRO A 336 -17.93 -45.32 -29.47
N LEU A 337 -16.66 -45.53 -29.15
CA LEU A 337 -15.75 -44.44 -28.79
C LEU A 337 -15.21 -43.78 -30.05
N PRO A 338 -14.93 -42.47 -30.00
CA PRO A 338 -15.09 -41.56 -28.87
C PRO A 338 -16.51 -40.97 -28.75
N TRP A 339 -16.91 -40.59 -27.54
CA TRP A 339 -18.16 -39.86 -27.31
C TRP A 339 -18.01 -38.37 -27.68
N PRO A 340 -19.05 -37.74 -28.26
CA PRO A 340 -19.00 -36.34 -28.66
C PRO A 340 -18.97 -35.41 -27.43
N LEU A 341 -18.29 -34.28 -27.55
CA LEU A 341 -18.30 -33.23 -26.53
C LEU A 341 -19.63 -32.46 -26.56
N PRO A 342 -20.04 -31.80 -25.46
CA PRO A 342 -21.33 -31.13 -25.35
C PRO A 342 -21.30 -29.73 -25.98
N GLU A 343 -21.01 -29.67 -27.28
CA GLU A 343 -20.89 -28.42 -28.04
C GLU A 343 -22.13 -27.51 -27.98
N PRO A 344 -23.38 -28.01 -28.00
CA PRO A 344 -24.55 -27.14 -27.88
C PRO A 344 -24.60 -26.33 -26.57
N LEU A 345 -23.91 -26.78 -25.52
CA LEU A 345 -23.87 -26.06 -24.24
C LEU A 345 -23.07 -24.76 -24.31
N ILE A 346 -22.17 -24.62 -25.27
CA ILE A 346 -21.30 -23.43 -25.37
C ILE A 346 -21.88 -22.33 -26.25
N GLU A 347 -22.92 -22.61 -27.03
CA GLU A 347 -23.50 -21.66 -28.00
C GLU A 347 -24.10 -20.41 -27.34
N SER A 348 -24.77 -20.57 -26.19
CA SER A 348 -25.40 -19.45 -25.46
C SER A 348 -24.71 -19.11 -24.14
N MET A 349 -23.41 -19.44 -24.03
CA MET A 349 -22.56 -19.08 -22.89
C MET A 349 -22.64 -17.58 -22.57
N PRO A 350 -22.68 -17.20 -21.28
CA PRO A 350 -22.72 -15.80 -20.88
C PRO A 350 -21.45 -15.10 -21.34
N ARG A 351 -21.61 -14.13 -22.25
CA ARG A 351 -20.50 -13.28 -22.69
C ARG A 351 -20.07 -12.37 -21.54
N ARG A 352 -18.85 -12.58 -21.05
CA ARG A 352 -18.28 -11.76 -19.98
C ARG A 352 -17.62 -10.52 -20.56
N HIS A 353 -18.00 -9.36 -20.02
CA HIS A 353 -17.24 -8.14 -20.23
C HIS A 353 -15.88 -8.31 -19.55
N TRP A 354 -14.83 -8.32 -20.36
CA TRP A 354 -13.46 -8.45 -19.89
C TRP A 354 -12.77 -7.10 -19.98
N MET A 355 -12.26 -6.62 -18.84
CA MET A 355 -11.31 -5.52 -18.82
C MET A 355 -9.90 -6.09 -18.99
N SER A 356 -9.13 -5.51 -19.90
CA SER A 356 -7.74 -5.92 -20.06
C SER A 356 -6.94 -5.68 -18.77
N PRO A 357 -6.02 -6.58 -18.39
CA PRO A 357 -5.20 -6.38 -17.19
C PRO A 357 -4.41 -5.08 -17.19
N ARG A 358 -4.06 -4.56 -18.37
CA ARG A 358 -3.35 -3.28 -18.53
C ARG A 358 -4.25 -2.09 -18.22
N MET A 359 -5.50 -2.09 -18.68
CA MET A 359 -6.46 -1.03 -18.31
C MET A 359 -6.73 -1.03 -16.81
N ALA A 360 -6.88 -2.23 -16.20
CA ALA A 360 -7.00 -2.35 -14.76
C ALA A 360 -5.74 -1.81 -14.04
N ALA A 361 -4.55 -2.12 -14.54
CA ALA A 361 -3.30 -1.61 -13.98
C ALA A 361 -3.17 -0.09 -14.10
N CYS A 362 -3.58 0.51 -15.23
CA CYS A 362 -3.63 1.96 -15.38
C CYS A 362 -4.60 2.60 -14.36
N ALA A 363 -5.79 2.03 -14.19
CA ALA A 363 -6.75 2.51 -13.20
C ALA A 363 -6.19 2.41 -11.77
N HIS A 364 -5.53 1.31 -11.42
CA HIS A 364 -4.87 1.16 -10.13
C HIS A 364 -3.69 2.13 -9.95
N ALA A 365 -2.88 2.35 -10.98
CA ALA A 365 -1.78 3.31 -10.92
C ALA A 365 -2.29 4.74 -10.67
N ILE A 366 -3.36 5.15 -11.36
CA ILE A 366 -4.02 6.43 -11.12
C ILE A 366 -4.54 6.52 -9.68
N ALA A 367 -5.20 5.47 -9.18
CA ALA A 367 -5.69 5.42 -7.81
C ALA A 367 -4.54 5.52 -6.78
N LEU A 368 -3.43 4.81 -6.99
CA LEU A 368 -2.24 4.88 -6.13
C LEU A 368 -1.64 6.28 -6.09
N VAL A 369 -1.50 6.92 -7.24
CA VAL A 369 -1.00 8.30 -7.34
C VAL A 369 -1.94 9.27 -6.64
N ALA A 370 -3.26 9.12 -6.81
CA ALA A 370 -4.26 9.95 -6.14
C ALA A 370 -4.22 9.80 -4.61
N CYS A 371 -4.12 8.56 -4.10
CA CYS A 371 -3.96 8.29 -2.68
C CYS A 371 -2.66 8.92 -2.15
N ALA A 372 -1.54 8.77 -2.87
CA ALA A 372 -0.28 9.35 -2.47
C ALA A 372 -0.35 10.89 -2.45
N ALA A 373 -0.96 11.52 -3.46
CA ALA A 373 -1.17 12.96 -3.49
C ALA A 373 -1.99 13.43 -2.28
N ALA A 374 -3.10 12.76 -1.94
CA ALA A 374 -3.92 13.10 -0.78
C ALA A 374 -3.12 13.07 0.53
N ILE A 375 -2.29 12.04 0.73
CA ILE A 375 -1.40 11.92 1.90
C ILE A 375 -0.34 13.03 1.89
N ALA A 376 0.20 13.39 0.72
CA ALA A 376 1.15 14.48 0.58
C ALA A 376 0.53 15.84 0.96
N PHE A 377 -0.67 16.15 0.47
CA PHE A 377 -1.41 17.37 0.84
C PHE A 377 -1.67 17.46 2.34
N TRP A 378 -2.14 16.35 2.95
CA TRP A 378 -2.40 16.29 4.37
C TRP A 378 -1.11 16.49 5.20
N SER A 379 -0.03 15.81 4.82
CA SER A 379 1.28 15.92 5.49
C SER A 379 1.86 17.33 5.36
N ALA A 380 1.77 17.93 4.18
CA ALA A 380 2.22 19.30 3.94
C ALA A 380 1.42 20.33 4.74
N GLY A 381 0.09 20.12 4.88
CA GLY A 381 -0.76 20.90 5.75
C GLY A 381 -0.33 20.81 7.22
N LYS A 382 -0.01 19.60 7.70
CA LYS A 382 0.47 19.39 9.08
C LYS A 382 1.82 20.06 9.35
N ASN A 383 2.79 19.93 8.45
CA ASN A 383 4.07 20.60 8.59
C ASN A 383 3.93 22.13 8.58
N ASN A 384 3.05 22.68 7.75
CA ASN A 384 2.75 24.11 7.76
C ASN A 384 2.11 24.54 9.08
N GLN A 385 1.15 23.76 9.60
CA GLN A 385 0.55 24.02 10.91
C GLN A 385 1.63 24.09 12.00
N THR A 386 2.54 23.11 12.04
CA THR A 386 3.65 23.10 13.00
C THR A 386 4.58 24.30 12.84
N LEU A 387 4.91 24.69 11.60
CA LEU A 387 5.73 25.88 11.34
C LEU A 387 5.07 27.16 11.86
N LEU A 388 3.79 27.37 11.54
CA LEU A 388 3.04 28.56 11.97
C LEU A 388 2.90 28.61 13.50
N THR A 389 2.61 27.47 14.14
CA THR A 389 2.50 27.40 15.60
C THR A 389 3.84 27.68 16.28
N ARG A 390 4.96 27.19 15.74
CA ARG A 390 6.30 27.47 16.27
C ARG A 390 6.61 28.97 16.22
N ILE A 391 6.55 29.57 15.03
CA ILE A 391 6.85 31.00 14.84
C ILE A 391 5.91 31.88 15.68
N GLY A 392 4.62 31.51 15.76
CA GLY A 392 3.66 32.22 16.61
C GLY A 392 4.01 32.14 18.10
N ALA A 393 4.49 31.00 18.57
CA ALA A 393 4.96 30.84 19.96
C ALA A 393 6.25 31.66 20.22
N ASP A 394 7.18 31.68 19.27
CA ASP A 394 8.43 32.45 19.37
C ASP A 394 8.16 33.96 19.41
N LEU A 395 7.24 34.46 18.57
CA LEU A 395 6.76 35.85 18.62
C LEU A 395 6.11 36.20 19.96
N ALA A 396 5.25 35.32 20.47
CA ALA A 396 4.60 35.52 21.77
C ALA A 396 5.65 35.54 22.90
N HIS A 397 6.62 34.62 22.88
CA HIS A 397 7.71 34.58 23.85
C HIS A 397 8.51 35.89 23.87
N TYR A 398 8.93 36.39 22.69
CA TYR A 398 9.63 37.66 22.57
C TYR A 398 8.83 38.85 23.13
N SER A 399 7.53 38.91 22.85
CA SER A 399 6.66 39.99 23.35
C SER A 399 6.49 39.98 24.87
N MET A 400 6.58 38.81 25.51
CA MET A 400 6.40 38.65 26.95
C MET A 400 7.66 39.05 27.75
N ILE A 401 8.84 39.09 27.14
CA ILE A 401 10.09 39.43 27.83
C ILE A 401 10.17 40.96 28.06
N PRO A 402 10.24 41.41 29.33
CA PRO A 402 10.37 42.84 29.63
C PRO A 402 11.68 43.44 29.10
N ALA A 403 11.66 44.70 28.71
CA ALA A 403 12.85 45.40 28.18
C ALA A 403 14.03 45.45 29.18
N ALA A 404 13.77 45.32 30.49
CA ALA A 404 14.80 45.26 31.52
C ALA A 404 15.68 44.00 31.45
N HIS A 405 15.21 42.91 30.81
CA HIS A 405 15.94 41.65 30.69
C HIS A 405 16.63 41.54 29.33
N ASP A 406 17.60 42.43 29.08
CA ASP A 406 18.24 42.60 27.77
C ASP A 406 18.83 41.31 27.19
N VAL A 407 19.53 40.50 28.00
CA VAL A 407 20.15 39.25 27.54
C VAL A 407 19.09 38.27 27.02
N ALA A 408 18.06 37.99 27.82
CA ALA A 408 16.97 37.08 27.44
C ALA A 408 16.18 37.62 26.23
N LYS A 409 16.00 38.95 26.15
CA LYS A 409 15.31 39.57 25.03
C LYS A 409 16.13 39.50 23.73
N ARG A 410 17.45 39.62 23.81
CA ARG A 410 18.38 39.40 22.69
C ARG A 410 18.38 37.95 22.23
N ASP A 411 18.37 36.99 23.15
CA ASP A 411 18.30 35.56 22.81
C ASP A 411 16.99 35.25 22.06
N ALA A 412 15.85 35.75 22.55
CA ALA A 412 14.56 35.59 21.87
C ALA A 412 14.51 36.33 20.52
N LEU A 413 15.14 37.51 20.42
CA LEU A 413 15.27 38.24 19.15
C LEU A 413 16.05 37.43 18.11
N GLN A 414 17.13 36.76 18.52
CA GLN A 414 17.92 35.92 17.63
C GLN A 414 17.09 34.78 17.02
N VAL A 415 16.21 34.16 17.82
CA VAL A 415 15.28 33.14 17.32
C VAL A 415 14.34 33.71 16.23
N LEU A 416 13.81 34.93 16.42
CA LEU A 416 12.97 35.58 15.40
C LEU A 416 13.75 35.92 14.12
N VAL A 417 15.01 36.34 14.25
CA VAL A 417 15.90 36.58 13.10
C VAL A 417 16.13 35.27 12.34
N ASP A 418 16.42 34.18 13.04
CA ASP A 418 16.63 32.86 12.43
C ASP A 418 15.37 32.37 11.71
N ASP A 419 14.18 32.59 12.27
CA ASP A 419 12.89 32.30 11.63
C ASP A 419 12.68 33.13 10.36
N ARG A 420 12.96 34.44 10.42
CA ARG A 420 12.89 35.35 9.26
C ARG A 420 13.85 34.92 8.15
N ASP A 421 15.09 34.59 8.51
CA ASP A 421 16.10 34.04 7.59
C ASP A 421 15.67 32.71 6.99
N GLN A 422 15.00 31.85 7.76
CA GLN A 422 14.45 30.60 7.23
C GLN A 422 13.36 30.85 6.18
N LEU A 423 12.41 31.76 6.44
CA LEU A 423 11.34 32.09 5.50
C LEU A 423 11.87 32.78 4.24
N ASP A 424 12.85 33.67 4.38
CA ASP A 424 13.50 34.32 3.24
C ASP A 424 14.28 33.34 2.38
N ARG A 425 14.95 32.36 3.00
CA ARG A 425 15.58 31.26 2.25
C ARG A 425 14.54 30.51 1.42
N TYR A 426 13.39 30.15 2.00
CA TYR A 426 12.33 29.49 1.24
C TYR A 426 11.79 30.35 0.09
N ALA A 427 11.72 31.66 0.26
CA ALA A 427 11.31 32.57 -0.82
C ALA A 427 12.34 32.63 -1.96
N ARG A 428 13.64 32.56 -1.65
CA ARG A 428 14.72 32.65 -2.65
C ARG A 428 15.04 31.32 -3.33
N THR A 429 15.15 30.23 -2.56
CA THR A 429 15.57 28.92 -3.07
C THR A 429 14.41 27.99 -3.41
N GLY A 430 13.19 28.37 -3.04
CA GLY A 430 11.99 27.56 -3.20
C GLY A 430 11.57 26.87 -1.90
N VAL A 431 10.26 26.64 -1.79
CA VAL A 431 9.63 26.00 -0.63
C VAL A 431 9.90 24.49 -0.65
N PRO A 432 10.37 23.88 0.45
CA PRO A 432 10.59 22.43 0.49
C PRO A 432 9.28 21.68 0.27
N LEU A 433 9.33 20.49 -0.37
CA LEU A 433 8.14 19.69 -0.70
C LEU A 433 7.24 19.43 0.52
N ARG A 434 7.83 19.21 1.69
CA ARG A 434 7.12 19.02 2.97
C ARG A 434 6.24 20.20 3.39
N LEU A 435 6.43 21.39 2.82
CA LEU A 435 5.62 22.60 3.07
C LEU A 435 4.84 23.04 1.82
N SER A 436 5.02 22.36 0.69
CA SER A 436 4.54 22.78 -0.63
C SER A 436 3.08 22.36 -0.88
N PHE A 437 2.74 22.00 -2.12
CA PHE A 437 1.41 21.56 -2.56
C PHE A 437 0.32 22.60 -2.29
N GLY A 438 0.65 23.89 -2.43
CA GLY A 438 -0.27 25.00 -2.16
C GLY A 438 -0.59 25.25 -0.68
N MET A 439 0.03 24.49 0.24
CA MET A 439 -0.21 24.61 1.69
C MET A 439 0.70 25.64 2.37
N TYR A 440 1.72 26.17 1.67
CA TYR A 440 2.68 27.10 2.26
C TYR A 440 2.04 28.42 2.66
N ARG A 441 2.20 28.80 3.93
CA ARG A 441 1.69 30.07 4.49
C ARG A 441 2.75 30.94 5.15
N GLY A 442 4.02 30.54 5.10
CA GLY A 442 5.11 31.25 5.79
C GLY A 442 5.32 32.69 5.34
N THR A 443 5.07 33.02 4.07
CA THR A 443 5.22 34.39 3.54
C THR A 443 4.35 35.43 4.24
N GLN A 444 3.21 35.02 4.80
CA GLN A 444 2.30 35.92 5.51
C GLN A 444 2.87 36.40 6.85
N LEU A 445 3.85 35.68 7.40
CA LEU A 445 4.47 36.01 8.69
C LEU A 445 5.70 36.92 8.57
N THR A 446 6.24 37.11 7.36
CA THR A 446 7.44 37.94 7.16
C THR A 446 7.26 39.38 7.63
N PRO A 447 6.15 40.10 7.32
CA PRO A 447 5.95 41.46 7.82
C PRO A 447 5.91 41.53 9.35
N THR A 448 5.17 40.62 10.00
CA THR A 448 5.07 40.57 11.46
C THR A 448 6.41 40.28 12.15
N LEU A 449 7.25 39.43 11.54
CA LEU A 449 8.61 39.17 12.04
C LEU A 449 9.49 40.41 11.88
N ASN A 450 9.45 41.07 10.72
CA ASN A 450 10.23 42.28 10.48
C ASN A 450 9.86 43.41 11.45
N ASP A 451 8.56 43.61 11.71
CA ASP A 451 8.09 44.61 12.67
C ASP A 451 8.55 44.30 14.10
N ALA A 452 8.46 43.02 14.51
CA ALA A 452 8.93 42.58 15.82
C ALA A 452 10.45 42.77 15.98
N ILE A 453 11.24 42.45 14.95
CA ILE A 453 12.70 42.64 14.95
C ILE A 453 13.04 44.14 15.00
N ALA A 454 12.37 44.97 14.20
CA ALA A 454 12.59 46.41 14.17
C ALA A 454 12.20 47.12 15.48
N SER A 455 11.32 46.53 16.29
CA SER A 455 10.88 47.08 17.57
C SER A 455 11.92 47.01 18.69
N TYR A 456 13.01 46.24 18.51
CA TYR A 456 14.05 46.11 19.54
C TYR A 456 14.87 47.40 19.69
N VAL A 457 14.99 47.88 20.92
CA VAL A 457 15.83 49.02 21.29
C VAL A 457 16.84 48.56 22.34
N ALA A 458 18.13 48.69 22.04
CA ALA A 458 19.19 48.32 22.97
C ALA A 458 19.19 49.26 24.19
N PRO A 459 19.41 48.73 25.41
CA PRO A 459 19.58 49.58 26.59
C PRO A 459 20.81 50.48 26.43
N ALA A 460 20.76 51.67 27.03
CA ALA A 460 21.89 52.57 27.04
C ALA A 460 23.14 51.88 27.64
N PRO A 461 24.34 52.09 27.06
CA PRO A 461 25.55 51.48 27.58
C PRO A 461 25.79 51.92 29.04
N PRO A 462 26.27 51.01 29.91
CA PRO A 462 26.62 51.39 31.28
C PRO A 462 27.69 52.50 31.27
N PRO A 463 27.72 53.37 32.29
CA PRO A 463 28.70 54.44 32.39
C PRO A 463 30.13 53.85 32.41
N ALA A 464 31.06 54.55 31.76
CA ALA A 464 32.46 54.15 31.75
C ALA A 464 33.08 54.37 33.14
N VAL A 465 33.61 53.30 33.74
CA VAL A 465 34.29 53.31 35.04
C VAL A 465 35.74 52.93 34.84
N VAL A 466 36.68 53.78 35.29
CA VAL A 466 38.09 53.44 35.43
C VAL A 466 38.39 53.22 36.90
N THR A 467 38.81 52.01 37.24
CA THR A 467 39.24 51.66 38.60
C THR A 467 40.75 51.83 38.71
N LEU A 468 41.20 52.70 39.60
CA LEU A 468 42.60 52.89 39.95
C LEU A 468 42.91 52.21 41.29
N ASP A 469 43.98 51.41 41.32
CA ASP A 469 44.44 50.76 42.54
C ASP A 469 45.05 51.80 43.51
N SER A 470 44.49 51.91 44.71
CA SER A 470 44.93 52.89 45.71
C SER A 470 46.33 52.57 46.24
N MET A 471 46.80 51.32 46.16
CA MET A 471 48.17 50.94 46.57
C MET A 471 49.25 51.45 45.62
N SER A 472 48.91 51.56 44.34
CA SER A 472 49.77 52.19 43.33
C SER A 472 49.80 53.72 43.50
N LEU A 473 48.69 54.29 43.94
CA LEU A 473 48.53 55.74 44.09
C LEU A 473 49.03 56.30 45.42
N PHE A 474 48.85 55.59 46.54
CA PHE A 474 49.04 56.12 47.89
C PHE A 474 49.86 55.17 48.79
N ASP A 475 50.49 55.73 49.82
CA ASP A 475 51.03 54.96 50.94
C ASP A 475 49.93 54.55 51.94
N SER A 476 50.20 53.54 52.75
CA SER A 476 49.28 53.08 53.81
C SER A 476 48.92 54.22 54.76
N GLY A 477 47.63 54.39 55.06
CA GLY A 477 47.10 55.44 55.93
C GLY A 477 47.23 56.87 55.39
N LYS A 478 47.79 57.08 54.19
CA LYS A 478 47.99 58.41 53.59
C LYS A 478 47.06 58.66 52.40
N ALA A 479 46.80 59.94 52.15
CA ALA A 479 46.07 60.46 51.01
C ALA A 479 46.94 61.30 50.06
N GLN A 480 48.28 61.23 50.20
CA GLN A 480 49.21 61.91 49.29
C GLN A 480 49.62 60.98 48.15
N LEU A 481 49.49 61.45 46.91
CA LEU A 481 49.85 60.70 45.72
C LEU A 481 51.37 60.43 45.66
N LYS A 482 51.75 59.20 45.31
CA LYS A 482 53.14 58.81 45.08
C LYS A 482 53.68 59.44 43.79
N PRO A 483 54.99 59.75 43.69
CA PRO A 483 55.58 60.24 42.44
C PRO A 483 55.35 59.29 41.24
N ASP A 484 55.38 57.97 41.46
CA ASP A 484 55.17 56.96 40.41
C ASP A 484 53.70 56.79 39.97
N SER A 485 52.76 57.43 40.67
CA SER A 485 51.32 57.34 40.39
C SER A 485 50.91 58.02 39.08
N THR A 486 51.76 58.91 38.55
CA THR A 486 51.54 59.68 37.32
C THR A 486 51.16 58.79 36.14
N ARG A 487 51.76 57.60 36.00
CA ARG A 487 51.47 56.70 34.87
C ARG A 487 50.02 56.19 34.89
N ALA A 488 49.52 55.80 36.07
CA ALA A 488 48.13 55.33 36.23
C ALA A 488 47.13 56.49 36.05
N MET A 489 47.52 57.69 36.50
CA MET A 489 46.71 58.89 36.40
C MET A 489 46.61 59.46 34.98
N VAL A 490 47.65 59.31 34.14
CA VAL A 490 47.61 59.70 32.72
C VAL A 490 46.54 58.91 31.95
N GLY A 491 46.41 57.60 32.20
CA GLY A 491 45.37 56.79 31.56
C GLY A 491 43.95 57.23 31.93
N ALA A 492 43.73 57.57 33.21
CA ALA A 492 42.45 58.14 33.64
C ALA A 492 42.17 59.51 33.00
N LEU A 493 43.21 60.33 32.84
CA LEU A 493 43.10 61.65 32.23
C LEU A 493 42.76 61.57 30.73
N GLU A 494 43.37 60.65 29.98
CA GLU A 494 43.04 60.40 28.58
C GLU A 494 41.57 59.99 28.41
N MET A 495 41.06 59.10 29.28
CA MET A 495 39.65 58.70 29.27
C MET A 495 38.71 59.88 29.51
N ILE A 496 39.03 60.74 30.49
CA ILE A 496 38.23 61.93 30.80
C ILE A 496 38.23 62.90 29.63
N LYS A 497 39.40 63.20 29.03
CA LYS A 497 39.51 64.10 27.87
C LYS A 497 38.77 63.57 26.63
N ALA A 498 38.63 62.26 26.49
CA ALA A 498 37.85 61.65 25.41
C ALA A 498 36.33 61.84 25.58
N HIS A 499 35.84 62.29 26.74
CA HIS A 499 34.41 62.46 27.04
C HIS A 499 34.13 63.80 27.74
N PRO A 500 34.32 64.95 27.06
CA PRO A 500 34.19 66.28 27.66
C PRO A 500 32.75 66.66 28.07
N ASP A 501 31.76 65.89 27.64
CA ASP A 501 30.32 66.07 27.89
C ASP A 501 29.81 65.39 29.17
N LYS A 502 30.69 64.68 29.91
CA LYS A 502 30.32 63.90 31.09
C LYS A 502 30.86 64.51 32.38
N ARG A 503 30.13 64.33 33.49
CA ARG A 503 30.61 64.67 34.83
C ARG A 503 31.46 63.54 35.39
N ILE A 504 32.45 63.90 36.21
CA ILE A 504 33.46 62.97 36.72
C ILE A 504 33.16 62.71 38.20
N LEU A 505 32.76 61.48 38.54
CA LEU A 505 32.62 61.05 39.92
C LEU A 505 33.90 60.32 40.35
N VAL A 506 34.59 60.85 41.35
CA VAL A 506 35.75 60.22 41.98
C VAL A 506 35.33 59.59 43.31
N ALA A 507 35.31 58.27 43.36
CA ALA A 507 34.85 57.49 44.51
C ALA A 507 36.03 56.78 45.19
N GLY A 508 36.25 57.04 46.48
CA GLY A 508 37.30 56.38 47.27
C GLY A 508 36.76 55.21 48.09
N TYR A 509 37.56 54.14 48.21
CA TYR A 509 37.27 52.93 48.98
C TYR A 509 38.48 52.51 49.82
N THR A 510 38.23 51.89 50.98
CA THR A 510 39.25 51.32 51.87
C THR A 510 38.98 49.84 52.14
N ASP A 511 39.96 49.15 52.74
CA ASP A 511 39.71 47.86 53.39
C ASP A 511 39.04 48.07 54.76
N ASN A 512 38.69 46.98 55.44
CA ASN A 512 38.06 46.98 56.77
C ASN A 512 39.05 47.19 57.92
N VAL A 513 40.31 47.55 57.65
CA VAL A 513 41.33 47.70 58.69
C VAL A 513 41.25 49.11 59.26
N GLY A 514 40.90 49.23 60.55
CA GLY A 514 40.77 50.50 61.26
C GLY A 514 39.34 50.85 61.65
N HIS A 515 39.11 52.08 62.10
CA HIS A 515 37.77 52.55 62.47
C HIS A 515 37.01 53.07 61.25
N GLN A 516 35.73 52.73 61.16
CA GLN A 516 34.84 53.10 60.05
C GLN A 516 34.86 54.62 59.73
N ASP A 517 34.80 55.48 60.76
CA ASP A 517 34.85 56.94 60.58
C ASP A 517 36.19 57.43 60.01
N SER A 518 37.29 56.76 60.38
CA SER A 518 38.63 57.08 59.86
C SER A 518 38.78 56.62 58.42
N ASN A 519 38.25 55.44 58.10
CA ASN A 519 38.21 54.88 56.76
C ASN A 519 37.35 55.72 55.81
N LEU A 520 36.22 56.23 56.27
CA LEU A 520 35.39 57.16 55.51
C LEU A 520 36.17 58.44 55.20
N LYS A 521 36.77 59.09 56.20
CA LYS A 521 37.59 60.31 56.00
C LYS A 521 38.78 60.06 55.07
N LEU A 522 39.46 58.93 55.21
CA LEU A 522 40.60 58.55 54.36
C LEU A 522 40.16 58.32 52.91
N SER A 523 39.02 57.67 52.70
CA SER A 523 38.47 57.45 51.36
C SER A 523 38.11 58.76 50.65
N VAL A 524 37.50 59.73 51.37
CA VAL A 524 37.20 61.07 50.86
C VAL A 524 38.49 61.82 50.53
N ALA A 525 39.48 61.81 51.44
CA ALA A 525 40.75 62.52 51.25
C ALA A 525 41.53 61.98 50.05
N ARG A 526 41.54 60.66 49.84
CA ARG A 526 42.17 60.04 48.65
C ARG A 526 41.45 60.42 47.36
N ALA A 527 40.12 60.41 47.35
CA ALA A 527 39.36 60.85 46.19
C ALA A 527 39.56 62.35 45.90
N GLN A 528 39.71 63.19 46.92
CA GLN A 528 40.10 64.59 46.80
C GLN A 528 41.48 64.75 46.15
N ALA A 529 42.49 64.00 46.62
CA ALA A 529 43.83 64.07 46.05
C ALA A 529 43.89 63.66 44.57
N VAL A 530 43.13 62.63 44.19
CA VAL A 530 42.97 62.23 42.78
C VAL A 530 42.30 63.34 41.96
N ARG A 531 41.22 63.95 42.47
CA ARG A 531 40.56 65.10 41.81
C ARG A 531 41.53 66.26 41.62
N ASP A 532 42.23 66.66 42.68
CA ASP A 532 43.07 67.86 42.66
C ASP A 532 44.22 67.70 41.67
N TRP A 533 44.83 66.51 41.62
CA TRP A 533 45.82 66.17 40.61
C TRP A 533 45.25 66.25 39.18
N LEU A 534 44.03 65.73 38.96
CA LEU A 534 43.39 65.78 37.65
C LEU A 534 43.10 67.22 37.22
N ILE A 535 42.62 68.08 38.12
CA ILE A 535 42.39 69.51 37.86
C ILE A 535 43.70 70.20 37.45
N GLU A 536 44.78 69.97 38.21
CA GLU A 536 46.09 70.58 37.94
C GLU A 536 46.68 70.11 36.61
N ALA A 537 46.59 68.81 36.31
CA ALA A 537 47.17 68.23 35.09
C ALA A 537 46.34 68.50 33.82
N SER A 538 45.04 68.79 33.94
CA SER A 538 44.13 68.89 32.79
C SER A 538 43.52 70.26 32.54
N GLY A 539 43.45 71.12 33.56
CA GLY A 539 42.72 72.38 33.53
C GLY A 539 41.20 72.25 33.55
N ILE A 540 40.64 71.07 33.89
CA ILE A 540 39.18 70.87 33.97
C ILE A 540 38.62 71.61 35.20
N PRO A 541 37.50 72.37 35.06
CA PRO A 541 36.90 73.09 36.18
C PRO A 541 36.50 72.15 37.32
N ALA A 542 36.73 72.59 38.57
CA ALA A 542 36.33 71.83 39.76
C ALA A 542 34.83 71.50 39.80
N THR A 543 34.00 72.30 39.12
CA THR A 543 32.54 72.10 39.02
C THR A 543 32.14 70.84 38.23
N GLN A 544 33.03 70.27 37.42
CA GLN A 544 32.79 69.00 36.71
C GLN A 544 33.08 67.76 37.55
N PHE A 545 33.68 67.91 38.73
CA PHE A 545 34.04 66.81 39.60
C PHE A 545 33.08 66.69 40.80
N ALA A 546 32.61 65.48 41.04
CA ALA A 546 31.97 65.07 42.29
C ALA A 546 32.89 64.10 43.04
N ILE A 547 32.98 64.23 44.35
CA ILE A 547 33.76 63.32 45.19
C ILE A 547 32.82 62.57 46.12
N GLN A 548 33.05 61.27 46.27
CA GLN A 548 32.36 60.43 47.24
C GLN A 548 33.35 59.53 47.97
N GLY A 549 33.27 59.48 49.29
CA GLY A 549 33.93 58.45 50.08
C GLY A 549 32.94 57.37 50.47
N TYR A 550 33.31 56.11 50.28
CA TYR A 550 32.51 54.96 50.74
C TYR A 550 33.13 54.23 51.93
N GLY A 551 34.36 54.58 52.34
CA GLY A 551 35.10 53.83 53.36
C GLY A 551 35.18 52.34 53.00
N ASP A 552 34.89 51.50 53.99
CA ASP A 552 34.88 50.03 53.89
C ASP A 552 33.50 49.43 53.58
N THR A 553 32.47 50.27 53.37
CA THR A 553 31.07 49.83 53.24
C THR A 553 30.74 49.13 51.91
N ARG A 554 31.66 49.17 50.92
CA ARG A 554 31.47 48.59 49.58
C ARG A 554 32.71 47.78 49.13
N PRO A 555 33.00 46.64 49.76
CA PRO A 555 34.10 45.77 49.36
C PRO A 555 33.77 45.05 48.04
N ILE A 556 34.77 44.88 47.17
CA ILE A 556 34.67 44.12 45.90
C ILE A 556 35.34 42.75 45.99
N ALA A 557 36.08 42.50 47.07
CA ALA A 557 36.76 41.26 47.37
C ALA A 557 36.71 40.98 48.87
N ASP A 558 37.01 39.75 49.25
CA ASP A 558 37.00 39.33 50.64
C ASP A 558 38.09 40.04 51.46
N ASN A 559 37.70 40.73 52.53
CA ASN A 559 38.62 41.45 53.41
C ASN A 559 39.47 40.53 54.30
N ASP A 560 39.15 39.24 54.38
CA ASP A 560 39.91 38.30 55.20
C ASP A 560 41.26 37.93 54.57
N THR A 561 41.38 38.07 53.25
CA THR A 561 42.63 37.82 52.50
C THR A 561 43.44 39.10 52.27
N PRO A 562 44.79 39.06 52.38
CA PRO A 562 45.64 40.19 52.00
C PRO A 562 45.39 40.70 50.58
N GLU A 563 45.15 39.79 49.64
CA GLU A 563 44.90 40.07 48.23
C GLU A 563 43.52 40.74 48.04
N GLY A 564 42.50 40.32 48.78
CA GLY A 564 41.19 40.95 48.75
C GLY A 564 41.17 42.33 49.40
N ARG A 565 41.90 42.53 50.51
CA ARG A 565 42.12 43.87 51.08
C ARG A 565 42.83 44.81 50.12
N ALA A 566 43.84 44.33 49.40
CA ALA A 566 44.51 45.11 48.38
C ALA A 566 43.55 45.58 47.28
N ARG A 567 42.66 44.70 46.80
CA ARG A 567 41.62 45.06 45.81
C ARG A 567 40.57 46.03 46.35
N ASN A 568 40.22 45.96 47.64
CA ASN A 568 39.26 46.86 48.26
C ASN A 568 39.78 48.28 48.42
N ARG A 569 41.10 48.45 48.57
CA ARG A 569 41.77 49.75 48.56
C ARG A 569 41.88 50.29 47.13
N ARG A 570 40.87 51.02 46.67
CA ARG A 570 40.83 51.57 45.30
C ARG A 570 40.20 52.96 45.24
N VAL A 571 40.45 53.65 44.15
CA VAL A 571 39.72 54.86 43.75
C VAL A 571 39.09 54.60 42.39
N GLU A 572 37.79 54.75 42.27
CA GLU A 572 37.08 54.62 41.00
C GLU A 572 36.78 56.01 40.44
N ILE A 573 36.98 56.16 39.14
CA ILE A 573 36.60 57.35 38.38
C ILE A 573 35.50 56.93 37.42
N THR A 574 34.29 57.43 37.64
CA THR A 574 33.11 57.11 36.84
C THR A 574 32.68 58.33 36.05
N LEU A 575 32.54 58.16 34.74
CA LEU A 575 31.99 59.19 33.85
C LEU A 575 30.46 59.04 33.80
N VAL A 576 29.76 60.00 34.40
CA VAL A 576 28.30 60.01 34.47
C VAL A 576 27.75 60.99 33.42
N PRO A 577 26.73 60.61 32.63
CA PRO A 577 26.08 61.54 31.71
C PRO A 577 25.56 62.77 32.48
N ASP A 578 25.76 63.98 31.95
CA ASP A 578 25.14 65.18 32.52
C ASP A 578 23.64 65.20 32.13
N THR A 579 22.81 64.52 32.92
CA THR A 579 21.37 64.60 32.76
C THR A 579 20.85 65.86 33.46
N PRO A 580 20.31 66.87 32.74
CA PRO A 580 19.52 67.90 33.39
C PRO A 580 18.33 67.23 34.11
N LYS A 581 18.05 67.69 35.33
CA LYS A 581 16.89 67.24 36.11
C LYS A 581 15.58 67.55 35.40
#